data_AF-A0A843J0T7-F1
#
_entry.id   AF-A0A843J0T7-F1
#
_cell.length_a   1.000
_cell.length_b   1.000
_cell.length_c   1.000
_cell.angle_alpha   90.00
_cell.angle_beta   90.00
_cell.angle_gamma   90.00
#
_symmetry.space_group_name_H-M   'P 1'
#
loop_
_entity.id
_entity.type
_entity.pdbx_description
1 polymer ?
#
loop_
_entity_poly.entity_id
_entity_poly.type
_entity_poly.pdbx_seq_one_letter_code
_entity_poly.pdbx_strand_id
1 'polypeptide(L)'
;AVFITSPTYEGRCSDICQIAHACHKRGIPLIVDAAHGAHFGFGKEYDKDGEYKSVPQNSIKQGADIVIHSVHKTLPSMTQTALVHVAENEELAYKVKKYLRIYQTSSPSYVLMSSVLFEKGSVSLRDIPASLIGFRDRINARGLLERGSESPVH
;
A
#
# COMPACT_ATOMS: atom_id res chain seq x y z
N ALA A 1 -16.90 -3.89 -12.39
CA ALA A 1 -15.58 -3.55 -11.84
C ALA A 1 -14.74 -4.80 -11.78
N VAL A 2 -13.41 -4.68 -11.87
CA VAL A 2 -12.46 -5.73 -11.51
C VAL A 2 -11.91 -5.43 -10.12
N PHE A 3 -11.78 -6.46 -9.28
CA PHE A 3 -11.26 -6.34 -7.92
C PHE A 3 -10.03 -7.23 -7.76
N ILE A 4 -8.93 -6.66 -7.26
CA ILE A 4 -7.69 -7.40 -6.99
C ILE A 4 -7.12 -7.03 -5.62
N THR A 5 -6.32 -7.91 -5.05
CA THR A 5 -5.53 -7.62 -3.83
C THR A 5 -4.07 -7.40 -4.22
N SER A 6 -3.51 -6.24 -3.85
CA SER A 6 -2.10 -5.95 -4.08
C SER A 6 -1.63 -4.83 -3.14
N PRO A 7 -0.59 -5.08 -2.32
CA PRO A 7 0.22 -6.30 -2.26
C PRO A 7 -0.51 -7.47 -1.57
N THR A 8 -0.07 -8.70 -1.84
CA THR A 8 -0.47 -9.88 -1.06
C THR A 8 0.09 -9.81 0.36
N TYR A 9 -0.36 -10.69 1.25
CA TYR A 9 0.13 -10.75 2.63
C TYR A 9 1.64 -10.97 2.70
N GLU A 10 2.20 -11.73 1.77
CA GLU A 10 3.63 -12.01 1.64
C GLU A 10 4.41 -10.88 0.95
N GLY A 11 3.75 -9.77 0.60
CA GLY A 11 4.38 -8.59 -0.01
C GLY A 11 4.51 -8.65 -1.53
N ARG A 12 3.88 -9.61 -2.23
CA ARG A 12 3.92 -9.68 -3.70
C ARG A 12 3.05 -8.58 -4.31
N CYS A 13 3.63 -7.78 -5.21
CA CYS A 13 2.93 -6.70 -5.90
C CYS A 13 2.48 -7.13 -7.29
N SER A 14 1.24 -6.81 -7.66
CA SER A 14 0.73 -6.96 -9.03
C SER A 14 1.15 -5.78 -9.91
N ASP A 15 1.20 -5.99 -11.22
CA ASP A 15 1.38 -4.90 -12.19
C ASP A 15 0.06 -4.12 -12.35
N ILE A 16 -0.15 -3.16 -11.47
CA ILE A 16 -1.38 -2.36 -11.43
C ILE A 16 -1.57 -1.56 -12.72
N CYS A 17 -0.48 -1.06 -13.31
CA CYS A 17 -0.53 -0.24 -14.52
C CYS A 17 -1.09 -1.05 -15.70
N GLN A 18 -0.55 -2.25 -15.94
CA GLN A 18 -1.03 -3.10 -17.02
C GLN A 18 -2.47 -3.60 -16.80
N ILE A 19 -2.82 -3.93 -15.54
CA ILE A 19 -4.18 -4.37 -15.20
C ILE A 19 -5.19 -3.24 -15.38
N ALA A 20 -4.86 -2.03 -14.92
CA ALA A 20 -5.70 -0.84 -15.08
C ALA A 20 -5.95 -0.57 -16.57
N HIS A 21 -4.89 -0.56 -17.39
CA HIS A 21 -5.00 -0.40 -18.84
C HIS A 21 -5.93 -1.44 -19.49
N ALA A 22 -5.79 -2.72 -19.11
CA ALA A 22 -6.63 -3.78 -19.64
C ALA A 22 -8.11 -3.61 -19.24
N CYS A 23 -8.38 -3.16 -18.02
CA CYS A 23 -9.73 -2.89 -17.53
C CYS A 23 -10.36 -1.68 -18.23
N HIS A 24 -9.61 -0.58 -18.34
CA HIS A 24 -10.05 0.67 -18.97
C HIS A 24 -10.33 0.52 -20.47
N LYS A 25 -9.58 -0.33 -21.20
CA LYS A 25 -9.89 -0.69 -22.59
C LYS A 25 -11.30 -1.26 -22.77
N ARG A 26 -11.90 -1.80 -21.71
CA ARG A 26 -13.26 -2.36 -21.69
C ARG A 26 -14.27 -1.47 -20.97
N GLY A 27 -13.86 -0.26 -20.56
CA GLY A 27 -14.71 0.64 -19.76
C GLY A 27 -15.02 0.11 -18.36
N ILE A 28 -14.18 -0.79 -17.82
CA ILE A 28 -14.39 -1.40 -16.50
C ILE A 28 -13.47 -0.73 -15.47
N PRO A 29 -13.97 -0.26 -14.32
CA PRO A 29 -13.12 0.30 -13.27
C PRO A 29 -12.35 -0.80 -12.52
N LEU A 30 -11.12 -0.49 -12.12
CA LEU A 30 -10.25 -1.31 -11.29
C LEU A 30 -10.29 -0.87 -9.83
N ILE A 31 -10.57 -1.82 -8.94
CA ILE A 31 -10.54 -1.65 -7.49
C ILE A 31 -9.38 -2.50 -6.94
N VAL A 32 -8.53 -1.88 -6.12
CA VAL A 32 -7.40 -2.56 -5.48
C VAL A 32 -7.58 -2.56 -3.97
N ASP A 33 -7.68 -3.75 -3.38
CA ASP A 33 -7.46 -3.96 -1.95
C ASP A 33 -5.95 -3.94 -1.68
N ALA A 34 -5.49 -2.79 -1.17
CA ALA A 34 -4.12 -2.56 -0.77
C ALA A 34 -4.02 -2.51 0.76
N ALA A 35 -4.71 -3.40 1.48
CA ALA A 35 -4.68 -3.44 2.94
C ALA A 35 -3.27 -3.38 3.54
N HIS A 36 -2.28 -4.03 2.91
CA HIS A 36 -0.87 -4.05 3.35
C HIS A 36 0.03 -3.06 2.58
N GLY A 37 -0.54 -2.19 1.74
CA GLY A 37 0.18 -1.26 0.87
C GLY A 37 0.07 0.21 1.27
N ALA A 38 -0.44 0.55 2.45
CA ALA A 38 -0.70 1.94 2.83
C ALA A 38 0.56 2.82 2.87
N HIS A 39 1.71 2.21 3.14
CA HIS A 39 3.03 2.85 3.12
C HIS A 39 3.63 3.04 1.71
N PHE A 40 2.98 2.51 0.65
CA PHE A 40 3.49 2.65 -0.72
C PHE A 40 3.47 4.12 -1.16
N GLY A 41 4.56 4.54 -1.81
CA GLY A 41 4.79 5.94 -2.18
C GLY A 41 5.36 6.84 -1.07
N PHE A 42 5.61 6.33 0.14
CA PHE A 42 6.25 7.08 1.22
C PHE A 42 7.79 6.93 1.32
N GLY A 43 8.46 6.37 0.31
CA GLY A 43 9.93 6.25 0.24
C GLY A 43 10.58 7.20 -0.77
N LYS A 44 11.92 7.29 -0.74
CA LYS A 44 12.67 7.85 -1.87
C LYS A 44 12.54 6.92 -3.07
N GLU A 45 12.47 7.51 -4.27
CA GLU A 45 12.31 6.73 -5.50
C GLU A 45 13.47 5.77 -5.75
N TYR A 46 14.67 6.11 -5.26
CA TYR A 46 15.86 5.28 -5.30
C TYR A 46 16.56 5.28 -3.93
N ASP A 47 17.30 4.22 -3.63
CA ASP A 47 18.29 4.22 -2.57
C ASP A 47 19.45 5.19 -2.88
N LYS A 48 20.38 5.32 -1.93
CA LYS A 48 21.51 6.26 -1.98
C LYS A 48 22.47 6.00 -3.15
N ASP A 49 22.44 4.80 -3.72
CA ASP A 49 23.33 4.36 -4.80
C ASP A 49 22.60 4.27 -6.15
N GLY A 50 21.29 4.55 -6.19
CA GLY A 50 20.49 4.59 -7.42
C GLY A 50 20.05 3.20 -7.92
N GLU A 51 20.35 2.12 -7.19
CA GLU A 51 20.19 0.75 -7.67
C GLU A 51 18.82 0.17 -7.36
N TYR A 52 18.15 0.64 -6.30
CA TYR A 52 16.92 0.01 -5.83
C TYR A 52 15.78 1.00 -5.56
N LYS A 53 14.60 0.72 -6.14
CA LYS A 53 13.36 1.43 -5.82
C LYS A 53 12.90 1.06 -4.42
N SER A 54 13.20 1.91 -3.44
CA SER A 54 13.09 1.56 -2.02
C SER A 54 11.69 1.14 -1.57
N VAL A 55 10.64 1.70 -2.20
CA VAL A 55 9.24 1.37 -1.91
C VAL A 55 8.43 1.37 -3.21
N PRO A 56 7.54 0.37 -3.44
CA PRO A 56 6.62 0.39 -4.58
C PRO A 56 5.75 1.65 -4.62
N GLN A 57 5.27 1.99 -5.82
CA GLN A 57 4.39 3.13 -6.01
C GLN A 57 2.96 2.81 -5.51
N ASN A 58 2.23 3.83 -5.10
CA ASN A 58 0.81 3.71 -4.74
C ASN A 58 -0.05 3.31 -5.95
N SER A 59 -1.00 2.40 -5.77
CA SER A 59 -1.90 1.88 -6.82
C SER A 59 -2.77 2.95 -7.50
N ILE A 60 -3.18 4.02 -6.81
CA ILE A 60 -3.91 5.16 -7.43
C ILE A 60 -3.03 5.81 -8.50
N LYS A 61 -1.76 6.07 -8.18
CA LYS A 61 -0.81 6.66 -9.15
C LYS A 61 -0.48 5.72 -10.31
N GLN A 62 -0.77 4.43 -10.17
CA GLN A 62 -0.61 3.42 -11.22
C GLN A 62 -1.88 3.23 -12.06
N GLY A 63 -2.93 4.02 -11.83
CA GLY A 63 -4.15 3.99 -12.66
C GLY A 63 -5.32 3.20 -12.07
N ALA A 64 -5.26 2.73 -10.82
CA ALA A 64 -6.43 2.18 -10.15
C ALA A 64 -7.49 3.26 -9.88
N ASP A 65 -8.78 2.91 -10.03
CA ASP A 65 -9.90 3.84 -9.83
C ASP A 65 -10.29 3.96 -8.36
N ILE A 66 -10.20 2.86 -7.60
CA ILE A 66 -10.44 2.83 -6.15
C ILE A 66 -9.33 2.02 -5.49
N VAL A 67 -8.78 2.54 -4.39
CA VAL A 67 -7.78 1.83 -3.58
C VAL A 67 -8.17 1.86 -2.12
N ILE A 68 -8.16 0.70 -1.47
CA ILE A 68 -8.55 0.52 -0.08
C ILE A 68 -7.29 0.20 0.74
N HIS A 69 -7.01 1.00 1.77
CA HIS A 69 -5.88 0.82 2.66
C HIS A 69 -6.35 0.51 4.08
N SER A 70 -5.75 -0.49 4.72
CA SER A 70 -5.80 -0.64 6.18
C SER A 70 -4.66 0.17 6.77
N VAL A 71 -4.94 1.38 7.24
CA VAL A 71 -3.89 2.32 7.70
C VAL A 71 -3.13 1.72 8.87
N HIS A 72 -3.85 1.18 9.86
CA HIS A 72 -3.29 0.56 11.07
C HIS A 72 -2.35 -0.63 10.83
N LYS A 73 -2.32 -1.23 9.62
CA LYS A 73 -1.44 -2.38 9.35
C LYS A 73 -0.01 -1.97 9.03
N THR A 74 0.16 -0.87 8.29
CA THR A 74 1.47 -0.50 7.75
C THR A 74 1.83 0.97 7.95
N LEU A 75 0.97 1.74 8.60
CA LEU A 75 1.22 3.10 9.04
C LEU A 75 0.87 3.25 10.53
N PRO A 76 1.46 4.21 11.26
CA PRO A 76 1.23 4.39 12.68
C PRO A 76 -0.16 5.01 12.94
N SER A 77 -1.18 4.15 12.99
CA SER A 77 -2.58 4.50 13.27
C SER A 77 -3.23 3.41 14.11
N MET A 78 -4.29 3.74 14.86
CA MET A 78 -4.96 2.79 15.75
C MET A 78 -5.72 1.72 14.96
N THR A 79 -5.81 0.50 15.50
CA THR A 79 -6.61 -0.58 14.93
C THR A 79 -8.03 -0.11 14.58
N GLN A 80 -8.61 -0.67 13.52
CA GLN A 80 -9.90 -0.29 12.92
C GLN A 80 -9.88 0.98 12.06
N THR A 81 -8.71 1.55 11.76
CA THR A 81 -8.60 2.65 10.78
C THR A 81 -8.31 2.17 9.37
N ALA A 82 -9.01 2.74 8.40
CA ALA A 82 -8.85 2.46 6.97
C ALA A 82 -9.13 3.71 6.14
N LEU A 83 -8.58 3.76 4.93
CA LEU A 83 -8.82 4.82 3.94
C LEU A 83 -9.27 4.21 2.63
N VAL A 84 -10.21 4.89 1.96
CA VAL A 84 -10.61 4.59 0.59
C VAL A 84 -10.22 5.79 -0.27
N HIS A 85 -9.31 5.59 -1.20
CA HIS A 85 -8.94 6.57 -2.20
C HIS A 85 -9.74 6.30 -3.46
N VAL A 86 -10.24 7.36 -4.08
CA VAL A 86 -10.93 7.31 -5.37
C VAL A 86 -10.15 8.22 -6.32
N ALA A 87 -9.88 7.75 -7.53
CA ALA A 87 -9.29 8.56 -8.58
C ALA A 87 -10.21 9.75 -8.94
N GLU A 88 -9.74 10.68 -9.78
CA GLU A 88 -10.48 11.87 -10.20
C GLU A 88 -11.70 11.52 -11.07
N ASN A 89 -12.75 11.00 -10.43
CA ASN A 89 -14.01 10.58 -11.02
C ASN A 89 -15.16 10.90 -10.05
N GLU A 90 -15.91 11.96 -10.34
CA GLU A 90 -16.96 12.47 -9.46
C GLU A 90 -18.11 11.48 -9.25
N GLU A 91 -18.50 10.77 -10.32
CA GLU A 91 -19.58 9.78 -10.26
C GLU A 91 -19.19 8.62 -9.33
N LEU A 92 -17.95 8.14 -9.45
CA LEU A 92 -17.42 7.07 -8.62
C LEU A 92 -17.28 7.51 -7.17
N ALA A 93 -16.77 8.72 -6.94
CA ALA A 93 -16.64 9.30 -5.60
C ALA A 93 -18.01 9.47 -4.92
N TYR A 94 -19.03 9.91 -5.67
CA TYR A 94 -20.40 10.00 -5.17
C TYR A 94 -20.95 8.63 -4.76
N LYS A 95 -20.81 7.61 -5.62
CA LYS A 95 -21.25 6.23 -5.33
C LYS A 95 -20.56 5.70 -4.08
N VAL A 96 -19.23 5.79 -3.99
CA VAL A 96 -18.45 5.34 -2.83
C VAL A 96 -18.93 6.04 -1.55
N LYS A 97 -19.08 7.37 -1.57
CA LYS A 97 -19.57 8.13 -0.41
C LYS A 97 -20.98 7.71 0.02
N LYS A 98 -21.87 7.45 -0.93
CA LYS A 98 -23.23 6.98 -0.66
C LYS A 98 -23.21 5.63 0.07
N TYR A 99 -22.43 4.67 -0.42
CA TYR A 99 -22.35 3.34 0.22
C TYR A 99 -21.60 3.37 1.55
N LEU A 100 -20.54 4.17 1.68
CA LEU A 100 -19.81 4.32 2.94
C LEU A 100 -20.72 4.76 4.09
N ARG A 101 -21.69 5.65 3.83
CA ARG A 101 -22.67 6.09 4.84
C ARG A 101 -23.55 4.97 5.40
N ILE A 102 -23.73 3.88 4.67
CA ILE A 102 -24.53 2.72 5.12
C ILE A 102 -23.73 1.88 6.12
N TYR A 103 -22.42 1.77 5.92
CA TYR A 103 -21.54 0.92 6.73
C TYR A 103 -20.85 1.67 7.88
N GLN A 104 -20.74 2.99 7.78
CA GLN A 104 -20.17 3.82 8.83
C GLN A 104 -21.18 4.07 9.95
N THR A 105 -20.67 4.14 11.18
CA THR A 105 -21.44 4.63 12.32
C THR A 105 -21.83 6.10 12.11
N SER A 106 -23.02 6.48 12.58
CA SER A 106 -23.44 7.89 12.66
C SER A 106 -22.63 8.70 13.69
N SER A 107 -21.86 8.02 14.55
CA SER A 107 -21.05 8.60 15.61
C SER A 107 -19.59 8.11 15.49
N PRO A 108 -18.79 8.67 14.55
CA PRO A 108 -17.41 8.25 14.36
C PRO A 108 -16.54 8.61 15.57
N SER A 109 -15.55 7.75 15.87
CA SER A 109 -14.58 8.04 16.92
C SER A 109 -13.57 9.07 16.44
N TYR A 110 -13.61 10.28 17.01
CA TYR A 110 -12.66 11.35 16.73
C TYR A 110 -11.21 10.96 17.08
N VAL A 111 -11.02 10.09 18.09
CA VAL A 111 -9.69 9.57 18.45
C VAL A 111 -9.15 8.66 17.35
N LEU A 112 -9.97 7.79 16.78
CA LEU A 112 -9.55 6.98 15.65
C LEU A 112 -9.26 7.85 14.42
N MET A 113 -10.11 8.84 14.14
CA MET A 113 -9.90 9.78 13.04
C MET A 113 -8.62 10.61 13.20
N SER A 114 -8.32 11.10 14.41
CA SER A 114 -7.08 11.84 14.67
C SER A 114 -5.85 10.96 14.53
N SER A 115 -5.94 9.67 14.89
CA SER A 115 -4.83 8.71 14.71
C SER A 115 -4.51 8.40 13.23
N VAL A 116 -5.38 8.77 12.29
CA VAL A 116 -5.12 8.64 10.84
C VAL A 116 -4.41 9.88 10.29
N LEU A 117 -4.52 11.02 10.98
CA LEU A 117 -3.83 12.24 10.59
C LEU A 117 -2.34 12.11 10.91
N PHE A 118 -1.53 11.90 9.86
CA PHE A 118 -0.07 11.91 9.99
C PHE A 118 0.42 13.35 10.19
N GLU A 119 0.67 13.73 11.44
CA GLU A 119 1.41 14.95 11.73
C GLU A 119 2.91 14.67 11.60
N LYS A 120 3.63 15.54 10.88
CA LYS A 120 5.05 15.38 10.47
C LYS A 120 6.08 15.32 11.63
N GLY A 121 5.64 15.17 12.89
CA GLY A 121 6.41 15.58 14.07
C GLY A 121 7.44 14.59 14.63
N SER A 122 7.22 13.28 14.58
CA SER A 122 7.98 12.38 15.49
C SER A 122 8.78 11.25 14.83
N VAL A 123 8.34 10.73 13.68
CA VAL A 123 9.09 9.74 12.88
C VAL A 123 8.76 9.95 11.41
N SER A 124 9.77 10.29 10.60
CA SER A 124 9.60 10.38 9.16
C SER A 124 9.49 8.96 8.59
N LEU A 125 8.30 8.57 8.14
CA LEU A 125 8.06 7.32 7.41
C LEU A 125 8.99 7.12 6.21
N ARG A 126 9.59 8.22 5.71
CA ARG A 126 10.55 8.21 4.60
C ARG A 126 11.88 7.57 4.97
N ASP A 127 12.21 7.47 6.25
CA ASP A 127 13.50 6.97 6.72
C ASP A 127 13.46 5.47 7.09
N ILE A 128 12.26 4.90 7.25
CA ILE A 128 12.06 3.48 7.58
C ILE A 128 12.53 2.54 6.44
N PRO A 129 12.21 2.79 5.16
CA PRO A 129 12.69 1.93 4.07
C PRO A 129 14.21 1.87 4.00
N ALA A 130 14.89 3.00 4.19
CA ALA A 130 16.35 3.08 4.14
C ALA A 130 17.01 2.28 5.26
N SER A 131 16.44 2.29 6.48
CA SER A 131 16.98 1.53 7.60
C SER A 131 16.77 0.01 7.45
N LEU A 132 15.63 -0.41 6.89
CA LEU A 132 15.34 -1.83 6.58
C LEU A 132 16.22 -2.37 5.46
N ILE A 133 16.45 -1.60 4.40
CA ILE A 133 17.40 -1.96 3.32
C ILE A 133 18.79 -2.15 3.91
N GLY A 134 19.27 -1.18 4.70
CA GLY A 134 20.57 -1.30 5.36
C GLY A 134 20.66 -2.51 6.30
N PHE A 135 19.56 -2.94 6.93
CA PHE A 135 19.53 -4.17 7.73
C PHE A 135 19.60 -5.43 6.86
N ARG A 136 18.83 -5.50 5.77
CA ARG A 136 18.90 -6.59 4.79
C ARG A 136 20.32 -6.75 4.25
N ASP A 137 20.94 -5.66 3.83
CA ASP A 137 22.29 -5.70 3.24
C ASP A 137 23.33 -6.17 4.27
N ARG A 138 23.17 -5.81 5.55
CA ARG A 138 23.99 -6.35 6.65
C ARG A 138 23.78 -7.86 6.88
N ILE A 139 22.57 -8.37 6.71
CA ILE A 139 22.28 -9.82 6.80
C ILE A 139 22.94 -10.55 5.63
N ASN A 140 22.80 -10.02 4.41
CA ASN A 140 23.40 -10.58 3.19
C ASN A 140 24.92 -10.61 3.27
N ALA A 141 25.55 -9.50 3.69
CA ALA A 141 26.99 -9.40 3.86
C ALA A 141 27.56 -10.34 4.94
N ARG A 142 26.71 -10.86 5.84
CA ARG A 142 27.09 -11.84 6.87
C ARG A 142 26.85 -13.29 6.46
N GLY A 143 26.40 -13.56 5.23
CA GLY A 143 26.17 -14.92 4.70
C GLY A 143 25.05 -15.69 5.42
N LEU A 144 24.15 -15.01 6.14
CA LEU A 144 23.15 -15.66 7.00
C LEU A 144 21.94 -16.21 6.23
N LEU A 145 21.76 -15.86 4.95
CA LEU A 145 20.65 -16.34 4.12
C LEU A 145 21.02 -17.47 3.15
N GLU A 146 22.31 -17.80 2.98
CA GLU A 146 22.74 -18.88 2.09
C GLU A 146 22.62 -20.30 2.71
N ARG A 147 22.24 -20.42 3.99
CA ARG A 147 22.11 -21.72 4.67
C ARG A 147 20.73 -22.39 4.59
N GLY A 148 19.83 -21.89 3.73
CA GLY A 148 18.44 -22.35 3.68
C GLY A 148 18.03 -23.23 2.48
N SER A 149 18.90 -23.44 1.48
CA SER A 149 18.50 -24.07 0.21
C SER A 149 19.32 -25.32 -0.17
N GLU A 150 19.73 -26.12 0.80
CA GLU A 150 20.11 -27.52 0.55
C GLU A 150 19.08 -28.43 1.22
N SER A 151 18.00 -28.73 0.49
CA SER A 151 17.23 -29.96 0.72
C SER A 151 17.69 -30.96 -0.35
N PRO A 152 18.11 -32.18 0.03
CA PRO A 152 18.61 -33.14 -0.94
C PRO A 152 17.46 -33.62 -1.83
N VAL A 153 17.75 -33.64 -3.13
CA VAL A 153 16.95 -34.33 -4.14
C VAL A 153 16.83 -35.81 -3.76
N HIS A 154 15.63 -36.25 -3.44
CA HIS A 154 15.15 -37.63 -3.65
C HIS A 154 13.66 -37.59 -3.97
#